data_AF-A0A8H5TMF2-F1
#
_entry.id   AF-A0A8H5TMF2-F1
#
_cell.length_a   1.000
_cell.length_b   1.000
_cell.length_c   1.000
_cell.angle_alpha   90.00
_cell.angle_beta   90.00
_cell.angle_gamma   90.00
#
_symmetry.space_group_name_H-M   'P 1'
#
loop_
_entity.id
_entity.type
_entity.pdbx_description
1 polymer ?
#
loop_
_entity_poly.entity_id
_entity_poly.type
_entity_poly.pdbx_seq_one_letter_code
_entity_poly.pdbx_strand_id
1 'polypeptide(L)'
;MAMSSSLEVLKGALEEIVKNPQYHELLSLVKTARNGIVYGTKVRFPHALVMVFLFRSGSFPEKVKLVLRATRHHATNLARFALIYKLTMLALKYFGAQPGKEGTYDSFVGGLVGGYFVFGGRSKRTGKISSVNQQIVIYVFARVMLALARIAVKPGPGLPVVSSEPLRSMINQYAWPAFASLSWASVMLIFRYHPEELQSSLRSSMTYIYKDCNEFDSLRNLLWHNK
;
A
#
# COMPACT_ATOMS: atom_id res chain seq x y z
N MET A 1 -7.71 37.26 27.65
CA MET A 1 -9.05 37.33 27.01
C MET A 1 -8.98 37.78 25.55
N ALA A 2 -8.30 38.86 25.17
CA ALA A 2 -8.23 39.33 23.77
C ALA A 2 -7.64 38.33 22.74
N MET A 3 -6.69 37.47 23.14
CA MET A 3 -6.11 36.47 22.22
C MET A 3 -7.09 35.35 21.86
N SER A 4 -8.04 35.01 22.74
CA SER A 4 -9.02 33.96 22.47
C SER A 4 -10.12 34.46 21.53
N SER A 5 -10.53 35.74 21.65
CA SER A 5 -11.47 36.35 20.72
C SER A 5 -10.90 36.50 19.32
N SER A 6 -9.61 36.87 19.18
CA SER A 6 -8.96 36.92 17.86
C SER A 6 -8.84 35.54 17.21
N LEU A 7 -8.60 34.48 18.00
CA LEU A 7 -8.57 33.10 17.50
C LEU A 7 -9.97 32.62 17.06
N GLU A 8 -11.03 32.98 17.77
CA GLU A 8 -12.40 32.61 17.39
C GLU A 8 -12.87 33.35 16.13
N VAL A 9 -12.53 34.63 15.97
CA VAL A 9 -12.81 35.39 14.74
C VAL A 9 -12.05 34.80 13.56
N LEU A 10 -10.77 34.48 13.73
CA LEU A 10 -9.96 33.83 12.71
C LEU A 10 -10.54 32.45 12.33
N LYS A 11 -10.98 31.67 13.32
CA LYS A 11 -11.64 30.38 13.12
C LYS A 11 -12.94 30.54 12.32
N GLY A 12 -13.79 31.51 12.67
CA GLY A 12 -15.04 31.80 11.96
C GLY A 12 -14.79 32.17 10.49
N ALA A 13 -13.84 33.07 10.24
CA ALA A 13 -13.46 33.46 8.87
C ALA A 13 -12.91 32.29 8.05
N LEU A 14 -12.09 31.42 8.66
CA LEU A 14 -11.58 30.21 8.00
C LEU A 14 -12.71 29.19 7.73
N GLU A 15 -13.68 29.05 8.63
CA GLU A 15 -14.85 28.18 8.43
C GLU A 15 -15.74 28.67 7.29
N GLU A 16 -15.91 29.98 7.12
CA GLU A 16 -16.64 30.55 5.98
C GLU A 16 -15.91 30.28 4.64
N ILE A 17 -14.58 30.45 4.61
CA ILE A 17 -13.76 30.10 3.43
C ILE A 17 -13.89 28.61 3.11
N VAL A 18 -13.94 27.73 4.12
CA VAL A 18 -14.09 26.29 3.93
C VAL A 18 -15.48 25.90 3.41
N LYS A 19 -16.53 26.64 3.78
CA LYS A 19 -17.91 26.39 3.34
C LYS A 19 -18.19 26.94 1.94
N ASN A 20 -17.36 27.84 1.41
CA ASN A 20 -17.56 28.43 0.10
C ASN A 20 -17.40 27.39 -1.04
N PRO A 21 -18.45 27.15 -1.87
CA PRO A 21 -18.39 26.20 -2.97
C PRO A 21 -17.29 26.48 -3.99
N GLN A 22 -16.87 27.75 -4.16
CA GLN A 22 -15.84 28.15 -5.11
C GLN A 22 -14.46 27.58 -4.78
N TYR A 23 -14.16 27.36 -3.50
CA TYR A 23 -12.87 26.77 -3.07
C TYR A 23 -12.96 25.26 -2.86
N HIS A 24 -14.13 24.65 -3.06
CA HIS A 24 -14.36 23.25 -2.71
C HIS A 24 -13.38 22.33 -3.44
N GLU A 25 -13.13 22.53 -4.74
CA GLU A 25 -12.22 21.68 -5.50
C GLU A 25 -10.78 21.78 -5.00
N LEU A 26 -10.27 23.00 -4.80
CA LEU A 26 -8.91 23.23 -4.27
C LEU A 26 -8.75 22.69 -2.84
N LEU A 27 -9.69 23.00 -1.95
CA LEU A 27 -9.67 22.49 -0.57
C LEU A 27 -9.76 20.97 -0.54
N SER A 28 -10.50 20.38 -1.48
CA SER A 28 -10.61 18.94 -1.59
C SER A 28 -9.31 18.30 -2.08
N LEU A 29 -8.49 18.97 -2.90
CA LEU A 29 -7.14 18.52 -3.26
C LEU A 29 -6.22 18.53 -2.03
N VAL A 30 -6.22 19.63 -1.27
CA VAL A 30 -5.44 19.76 -0.03
C VAL A 30 -5.84 18.69 0.98
N LYS A 31 -7.14 18.49 1.19
CA LYS A 31 -7.68 17.45 2.09
C LYS A 31 -7.31 16.05 1.62
N THR A 32 -7.36 15.77 0.32
CA THR A 32 -6.93 14.49 -0.27
C THR A 32 -5.43 14.24 0.00
N ALA A 33 -4.57 15.23 -0.22
CA ALA A 33 -3.14 15.12 0.08
C ALA A 33 -2.90 14.85 1.57
N ARG A 34 -3.52 15.64 2.44
CA ARG A 34 -3.43 15.50 3.91
C ARG A 34 -3.89 14.12 4.36
N ASN A 35 -4.99 13.62 3.83
CA ASN A 35 -5.50 12.29 4.16
C ASN A 35 -4.52 11.19 3.72
N GLY A 36 -3.90 11.33 2.55
CA GLY A 36 -2.82 10.44 2.09
C GLY A 36 -1.63 10.44 3.04
N ILE A 37 -1.17 11.61 3.50
CA ILE A 37 -0.07 11.72 4.46
C ILE A 37 -0.43 11.05 5.79
N VAL A 38 -1.60 11.39 6.35
CA VAL A 38 -2.03 10.89 7.67
C VAL A 38 -2.21 9.38 7.64
N TYR A 39 -2.92 8.86 6.64
CA TYR A 39 -3.15 7.43 6.52
C TYR A 39 -1.85 6.67 6.27
N GLY A 40 -1.02 7.14 5.34
CA GLY A 40 0.28 6.52 5.06
C GLY A 40 1.19 6.50 6.29
N THR A 41 1.19 7.58 7.07
CA THR A 41 1.94 7.63 8.33
C THR A 41 1.41 6.62 9.34
N LYS A 42 0.08 6.57 9.56
CA LYS A 42 -0.57 5.66 10.52
C LYS A 42 -0.26 4.19 10.25
N VAL A 43 -0.22 3.78 8.99
CA VAL A 43 0.04 2.38 8.62
C VAL A 43 1.54 2.08 8.62
N ARG A 44 2.35 2.96 8.00
CA ARG A 44 3.77 2.66 7.77
C ARG A 44 4.63 2.88 9.00
N PHE A 45 4.33 3.87 9.83
CA PHE A 45 5.15 4.19 10.99
C PHE A 45 5.22 3.01 11.98
N PRO A 46 4.10 2.44 12.46
CA PRO A 46 4.16 1.31 13.39
C PRO A 46 4.86 0.11 12.78
N HIS A 47 4.56 -0.22 11.51
CA HIS A 47 5.20 -1.32 10.80
C HIS A 47 6.72 -1.13 10.66
N ALA A 48 7.16 0.05 10.23
CA ALA A 48 8.60 0.34 10.09
C ALA A 48 9.28 0.34 11.46
N LEU A 49 8.62 0.88 12.49
CA LEU A 49 9.12 0.90 13.86
C LEU A 49 9.41 -0.52 14.35
N VAL A 50 8.41 -1.41 14.34
CA VAL A 50 8.59 -2.79 14.82
C VAL A 50 9.61 -3.55 13.96
N MET A 51 9.54 -3.44 12.64
CA MET A 51 10.44 -4.20 11.76
C MET A 51 11.90 -3.75 11.87
N VAL A 52 12.15 -2.46 12.03
CA VAL A 52 13.52 -1.93 12.16
C VAL A 52 14.08 -2.15 13.56
N PHE A 53 13.29 -1.95 14.61
CA PHE A 53 13.81 -2.12 15.96
C PHE A 53 14.06 -3.59 16.31
N LEU A 54 13.19 -4.51 15.86
CA LEU A 54 13.31 -5.94 16.14
C LEU A 54 14.30 -6.66 15.23
N PHE A 55 14.30 -6.37 13.92
CA PHE A 55 15.02 -7.21 12.95
C PHE A 55 16.19 -6.52 12.24
N ARG A 56 16.42 -5.22 12.46
CA ARG A 56 17.61 -4.52 11.92
C ARG A 56 18.63 -4.27 13.02
N SER A 57 19.89 -4.49 12.67
CA SER A 57 21.04 -4.05 13.46
C SER A 57 21.41 -2.61 13.11
N GLY A 58 21.95 -1.87 14.07
CA GLY A 58 22.35 -0.47 13.92
C GLY A 58 22.16 0.33 15.19
N SER A 59 22.77 1.51 15.26
CA SER A 59 22.63 2.41 16.39
C SER A 59 21.20 2.97 16.49
N PHE A 60 20.81 3.41 17.69
CA PHE A 60 19.48 4.00 17.91
C PHE A 60 19.16 5.16 16.95
N PRO A 61 20.07 6.14 16.72
CA PRO A 61 19.81 7.23 15.77
C PRO A 61 19.59 6.75 14.34
N GLU A 62 20.34 5.73 13.89
CA GLU A 62 20.19 5.15 12.56
C GLU A 62 18.84 4.46 12.38
N LYS A 63 18.40 3.70 13.39
CA LYS A 63 17.08 3.04 13.40
C LYS A 63 15.96 4.07 13.30
N VAL A 64 15.99 5.12 14.12
CA VAL A 64 15.00 6.20 14.08
C VAL A 64 14.98 6.86 12.70
N LYS A 65 16.15 7.21 12.15
CA LYS A 65 16.28 7.81 10.82
C LYS A 65 15.69 6.90 9.72
N LEU A 66 15.91 5.59 9.81
CA LEU A 66 15.38 4.63 8.84
C LEU A 66 13.85 4.55 8.90
N VAL A 67 13.28 4.50 10.11
CA VAL A 67 11.82 4.49 10.34
C VAL A 67 11.18 5.75 9.78
N LEU A 68 11.71 6.92 10.13
CA LEU A 68 11.19 8.20 9.65
C LEU A 68 11.32 8.35 8.14
N ARG A 69 12.44 7.93 7.55
CA ARG A 69 12.64 7.96 6.10
C ARG A 69 11.66 7.06 5.37
N ALA A 70 11.46 5.82 5.84
CA ALA A 70 10.52 4.88 5.23
C ALA A 70 9.07 5.39 5.34
N THR A 71 8.71 5.94 6.51
CA THR A 71 7.39 6.52 6.76
C THR A 71 7.12 7.73 5.87
N ARG A 72 8.06 8.70 5.84
CA ARG A 72 7.95 9.89 5.00
C ARG A 72 7.83 9.52 3.52
N HIS A 73 8.66 8.60 3.05
CA HIS A 73 8.62 8.16 1.66
C HIS A 73 7.25 7.57 1.29
N HIS A 74 6.71 6.67 2.12
CA HIS A 74 5.39 6.08 1.91
C HIS A 74 4.27 7.13 1.97
N ALA A 75 4.25 7.96 3.01
CA ALA A 75 3.23 8.99 3.21
C ALA A 75 3.22 10.03 2.08
N THR A 76 4.39 10.49 1.65
CA THR A 76 4.53 11.43 0.53
C THR A 76 4.11 10.78 -0.80
N ASN A 77 4.46 9.51 -1.05
CA ASN A 77 3.99 8.82 -2.25
C ASN A 77 2.47 8.69 -2.26
N LEU A 78 1.85 8.32 -1.13
CA LEU A 78 0.39 8.21 -1.06
C LEU A 78 -0.31 9.55 -1.28
N ALA A 79 0.23 10.63 -0.72
CA ALA A 79 -0.27 11.99 -0.94
C ALA A 79 -0.14 12.42 -2.41
N ARG A 80 1.02 12.17 -3.04
CA ARG A 80 1.26 12.49 -4.45
C ARG A 80 0.34 11.69 -5.37
N PHE A 81 0.17 10.40 -5.11
CA PHE A 81 -0.75 9.57 -5.88
C PHE A 81 -2.18 10.12 -5.80
N ALA A 82 -2.64 10.41 -4.59
CA ALA A 82 -3.99 10.92 -4.38
C ALA A 82 -4.22 12.30 -5.02
N LEU A 83 -3.21 13.17 -5.01
CA LEU A 83 -3.24 14.44 -5.73
C LEU A 83 -3.27 14.26 -7.24
N ILE A 84 -2.35 13.47 -7.81
CA ILE A 84 -2.28 13.23 -9.26
C ILE A 84 -3.58 12.61 -9.75
N TYR A 85 -4.06 11.57 -9.07
CA TYR A 85 -5.35 10.94 -9.37
C TYR A 85 -6.47 11.98 -9.46
N LYS A 86 -6.59 12.82 -8.43
CA LYS A 86 -7.68 13.78 -8.34
C LYS A 86 -7.55 14.92 -9.36
N LEU A 87 -6.33 15.37 -9.65
CA LEU A 87 -6.07 16.32 -10.72
C LEU A 87 -6.40 15.72 -12.09
N THR A 88 -6.06 14.46 -12.34
CA THR A 88 -6.42 13.77 -13.58
C THR A 88 -7.94 13.61 -13.70
N MET A 89 -8.64 13.23 -12.61
CA MET A 89 -10.11 13.17 -12.61
C MET A 89 -10.76 14.52 -12.91
N LEU A 90 -10.28 15.60 -12.28
CA LEU A 90 -10.78 16.95 -12.57
C LEU A 90 -10.49 17.35 -14.01
N ALA A 91 -9.28 17.08 -14.51
CA ALA A 91 -8.93 17.37 -15.89
C ALA A 91 -9.81 16.59 -16.88
N LEU A 92 -10.06 15.30 -16.66
CA LEU A 92 -10.94 14.49 -17.52
C LEU A 92 -12.40 14.91 -17.40
N LYS A 93 -12.87 15.33 -16.22
CA LYS A 93 -14.20 15.88 -16.05
C LYS A 93 -14.40 17.18 -16.84
N TYR A 94 -13.41 18.07 -16.90
CA TYR A 94 -13.53 19.36 -17.60
C TYR A 94 -13.19 19.29 -19.09
N PHE A 95 -12.23 18.47 -19.47
CA PHE A 95 -11.68 18.40 -20.83
C PHE A 95 -11.93 17.06 -21.54
N GLY A 96 -12.63 16.13 -20.90
CA GLY A 96 -12.93 14.81 -21.46
C GLY A 96 -14.05 14.84 -22.50
N ALA A 97 -14.37 13.65 -23.03
CA ALA A 97 -15.35 13.47 -24.10
C ALA A 97 -16.76 13.98 -23.75
N GLN A 98 -17.10 14.06 -22.46
CA GLN A 98 -18.36 14.64 -21.97
C GLN A 98 -18.07 15.71 -20.91
N PRO A 99 -17.92 16.99 -21.30
CA PRO A 99 -17.61 18.06 -20.37
C PRO A 99 -18.61 18.13 -19.21
N GLY A 100 -18.08 18.17 -17.98
CA GLY A 100 -18.85 18.25 -16.74
C GLY A 100 -19.21 16.91 -16.09
N LYS A 101 -18.96 15.77 -16.75
CA LYS A 101 -19.24 14.43 -16.20
C LYS A 101 -17.97 13.58 -16.15
N GLU A 102 -17.87 12.75 -15.10
CA GLU A 102 -16.83 11.73 -15.03
C GLU A 102 -17.17 10.57 -15.98
N GLY A 103 -16.23 10.24 -16.86
CA GLY A 103 -16.33 9.10 -17.77
C GLY A 103 -16.13 7.76 -17.07
N THR A 104 -16.67 6.69 -17.66
CA THR A 104 -16.64 5.33 -17.11
C THR A 104 -15.22 4.84 -16.77
N TYR A 105 -14.22 5.26 -17.55
CA TYR A 105 -12.83 4.81 -17.42
C TYR A 105 -11.90 5.89 -16.85
N ASP A 106 -12.41 7.06 -16.47
CA ASP A 106 -11.57 8.16 -15.98
C ASP A 106 -10.81 7.77 -14.72
N SER A 107 -11.46 7.03 -13.82
CA SER A 107 -10.83 6.50 -12.60
C SER A 107 -9.69 5.52 -12.90
N PHE A 108 -9.82 4.72 -13.97
CA PHE A 108 -8.77 3.82 -14.42
C PHE A 108 -7.58 4.61 -14.99
N VAL A 109 -7.83 5.62 -15.82
CA VAL A 109 -6.79 6.51 -16.38
C VAL A 109 -6.09 7.29 -15.27
N GLY A 110 -6.83 7.88 -14.32
CA GLY A 110 -6.26 8.57 -13.16
C GLY A 110 -5.40 7.65 -12.31
N GLY A 111 -5.84 6.39 -12.12
CA GLY A 111 -5.06 5.35 -11.45
C GLY A 111 -3.77 4.99 -12.20
N LEU A 112 -3.82 4.85 -13.53
CA LEU A 112 -2.67 4.56 -14.38
C LEU A 112 -1.62 5.68 -14.31
N VAL A 113 -2.05 6.93 -14.50
CA VAL A 113 -1.18 8.11 -14.47
C VAL A 113 -0.52 8.25 -13.09
N GLY A 114 -1.32 8.22 -12.03
CA GLY A 114 -0.81 8.28 -10.66
C GLY A 114 0.14 7.13 -10.34
N GLY A 115 -0.21 5.91 -10.75
CA GLY A 115 0.57 4.70 -10.52
C GLY A 115 1.96 4.78 -11.15
N TYR A 116 2.01 5.18 -12.43
CA TYR A 116 3.24 5.30 -13.21
C TYR A 116 4.19 6.33 -12.60
N PHE A 117 3.73 7.56 -12.35
CA PHE A 117 4.60 8.64 -11.90
C PHE A 117 5.04 8.52 -10.43
N VAL A 118 4.21 7.92 -9.57
CA VAL A 118 4.51 7.84 -8.13
C VAL A 118 5.25 6.57 -7.76
N PHE A 119 4.79 5.42 -8.27
CA PHE A 119 5.32 4.11 -7.87
C PHE A 119 6.29 3.52 -8.88
N GLY A 120 6.24 3.95 -10.15
CA GLY A 120 7.18 3.54 -11.21
C GLY A 120 8.55 4.22 -11.16
N GLY A 121 8.69 5.28 -10.36
CA GLY A 121 9.94 6.04 -10.24
C GLY A 121 11.12 5.21 -9.73
N ARG A 122 12.25 5.31 -10.43
CA ARG A 122 13.54 4.69 -10.05
C ARG A 122 14.43 5.68 -9.32
N SER A 123 15.24 5.19 -8.38
CA SER A 123 16.25 5.99 -7.71
C SER A 123 17.28 6.48 -8.71
N LYS A 124 17.45 7.81 -8.86
CA LYS A 124 18.45 8.41 -9.76
C LYS A 124 19.88 7.96 -9.44
N ARG A 125 20.17 7.62 -8.18
CA ARG A 125 21.51 7.22 -7.73
C ARG A 125 21.81 5.74 -7.99
N THR A 126 20.81 4.88 -7.90
CA THR A 126 21.02 3.41 -7.88
C THR A 126 20.31 2.68 -9.00
N GLY A 127 19.45 3.33 -9.78
CA GLY A 127 18.58 2.72 -10.80
C GLY A 127 17.49 1.80 -10.22
N LYS A 128 17.60 1.35 -8.97
CA LYS A 128 16.68 0.43 -8.31
C LYS A 128 15.36 1.10 -7.93
N ILE A 129 14.29 0.30 -7.97
CA ILE A 129 12.97 0.66 -7.44
C ILE A 129 13.03 0.66 -5.91
N SER A 130 12.35 1.60 -5.26
CA SER A 130 12.21 1.63 -3.82
C SER A 130 11.56 0.33 -3.31
N SER A 131 12.17 -0.34 -2.33
CA SER A 131 11.60 -1.54 -1.71
C SER A 131 10.23 -1.28 -1.08
N VAL A 132 10.00 -0.03 -0.62
CA VAL A 132 8.69 0.42 -0.13
C VAL A 132 7.67 0.44 -1.28
N ASN A 133 8.05 0.96 -2.45
CA ASN A 133 7.15 0.98 -3.62
C ASN A 133 6.86 -0.43 -4.13
N GLN A 134 7.87 -1.31 -4.19
CA GLN A 134 7.67 -2.72 -4.56
C GLN A 134 6.67 -3.41 -3.64
N GLN A 135 6.81 -3.23 -2.32
CA GLN A 135 5.87 -3.77 -1.34
C GLN A 135 4.43 -3.27 -1.59
N ILE A 136 4.26 -1.97 -1.81
CA ILE A 136 2.93 -1.39 -2.08
C ILE A 136 2.34 -1.95 -3.37
N VAL A 137 3.09 -1.94 -4.47
CA VAL A 137 2.58 -2.34 -5.79
C VAL A 137 2.19 -3.81 -5.82
N ILE A 138 3.03 -4.70 -5.29
CA ILE A 138 2.71 -6.14 -5.22
C ILE A 138 1.50 -6.38 -4.32
N TYR A 139 1.40 -5.67 -3.19
CA TYR A 139 0.26 -5.78 -2.30
C TYR A 139 -1.05 -5.32 -2.94
N VAL A 140 -1.02 -4.19 -3.64
CA VAL A 140 -2.17 -3.66 -4.40
C VAL A 140 -2.55 -4.65 -5.49
N PHE A 141 -1.58 -5.17 -6.25
CA PHE A 141 -1.82 -6.18 -7.28
C PHE A 141 -2.54 -7.41 -6.73
N ALA A 142 -2.06 -7.99 -5.63
CA ALA A 142 -2.70 -9.14 -5.00
C ALA A 142 -4.14 -8.83 -4.58
N ARG A 143 -4.41 -7.63 -4.04
CA ARG A 143 -5.77 -7.22 -3.67
C ARG A 143 -6.67 -6.99 -4.88
N VAL A 144 -6.15 -6.43 -5.97
CA VAL A 144 -6.91 -6.26 -7.22
C VAL A 144 -7.23 -7.61 -7.84
N MET A 145 -6.27 -8.54 -7.90
CA MET A 145 -6.52 -9.91 -8.41
C MET A 145 -7.57 -10.63 -7.57
N LEU A 146 -7.51 -10.52 -6.23
CA LEU A 146 -8.54 -11.08 -5.36
C LEU A 146 -9.92 -10.42 -5.59
N ALA A 147 -9.97 -9.11 -5.79
CA ALA A 147 -11.21 -8.42 -6.10
C ALA A 147 -11.80 -8.85 -7.46
N LEU A 148 -10.96 -8.98 -8.49
CA LEU A 148 -11.37 -9.47 -9.81
C LEU A 148 -11.87 -10.91 -9.73
N ALA A 149 -11.19 -11.78 -8.99
CA ALA A 149 -11.64 -13.16 -8.76
C ALA A 149 -13.02 -13.19 -8.07
N ARG A 150 -13.25 -12.33 -7.07
CA ARG A 150 -14.55 -12.20 -6.40
C ARG A 150 -15.65 -11.66 -7.31
N ILE A 151 -15.32 -10.72 -8.20
CA ILE A 151 -16.26 -10.21 -9.20
C ILE A 151 -16.60 -11.31 -10.21
N ALA A 152 -15.62 -12.08 -10.66
CA ALA A 152 -15.80 -13.14 -11.65
C ALA A 152 -16.79 -14.24 -11.19
N VAL A 153 -16.83 -14.55 -9.89
CA VAL A 153 -17.75 -15.54 -9.29
C VAL A 153 -19.10 -14.94 -8.85
N LYS A 154 -19.29 -13.62 -8.98
CA LYS A 154 -20.51 -12.94 -8.51
C LYS A 154 -21.66 -13.12 -9.51
N PRO A 155 -22.87 -13.53 -9.06
CA PRO A 155 -24.03 -13.62 -9.95
C PRO A 155 -24.40 -12.24 -10.54
N GLY A 156 -24.54 -12.16 -11.86
CA GLY A 156 -24.84 -10.93 -12.59
C GLY A 156 -23.60 -10.34 -13.27
N PRO A 157 -22.77 -9.53 -12.59
CA PRO A 157 -21.62 -8.86 -13.19
C PRO A 157 -20.40 -9.79 -13.39
N GLY A 158 -20.47 -11.04 -12.93
CA GLY A 158 -19.40 -12.03 -13.07
C GLY A 158 -19.44 -12.79 -14.41
N LEU A 159 -18.53 -13.74 -14.56
CA LEU A 159 -18.46 -14.56 -15.77
C LEU A 159 -19.63 -15.55 -15.77
N PRO A 160 -20.47 -15.63 -16.83
CA PRO A 160 -21.67 -16.46 -16.83
C PRO A 160 -21.43 -17.94 -16.50
N VAL A 161 -20.28 -18.47 -16.91
CA VAL A 161 -19.90 -19.87 -16.65
C VAL A 161 -19.50 -20.10 -15.19
N VAL A 162 -18.78 -19.15 -14.59
CA VAL A 162 -18.15 -19.31 -13.26
C VAL A 162 -19.10 -18.89 -12.13
N SER A 163 -20.02 -17.97 -12.43
CA SER A 163 -20.97 -17.41 -11.47
C SER A 163 -22.26 -18.22 -11.33
N SER A 164 -22.47 -19.23 -12.18
CA SER A 164 -23.61 -20.15 -12.10
C SER A 164 -23.39 -21.26 -11.07
N GLU A 165 -24.49 -21.73 -10.47
CA GLU A 165 -24.46 -22.93 -9.65
C GLU A 165 -24.40 -24.18 -10.55
N PRO A 166 -23.71 -25.26 -10.14
CA PRO A 166 -23.06 -25.48 -8.84
C PRO A 166 -21.60 -24.99 -8.75
N LEU A 167 -21.02 -24.51 -9.87
CA LEU A 167 -19.60 -24.18 -9.97
C LEU A 167 -19.19 -23.06 -9.01
N ARG A 168 -20.04 -22.05 -8.85
CA ARG A 168 -19.85 -20.96 -7.88
C ARG A 168 -19.66 -21.48 -6.45
N SER A 169 -20.53 -22.37 -5.97
CA SER A 169 -20.42 -22.94 -4.62
C SER A 169 -19.14 -23.74 -4.43
N MET A 170 -18.77 -24.55 -5.43
CA MET A 170 -17.51 -25.29 -5.43
C MET A 170 -16.28 -24.37 -5.34
N ILE A 171 -16.26 -23.30 -6.15
CA ILE A 171 -15.15 -22.33 -6.14
C ILE A 171 -15.08 -21.62 -4.78
N ASN A 172 -16.20 -21.18 -4.22
CA ASN A 172 -16.20 -20.52 -2.92
C ASN A 172 -15.70 -21.44 -1.78
N GLN A 173 -15.96 -22.74 -1.89
CA GLN A 173 -15.52 -23.72 -0.89
C GLN A 173 -14.03 -24.08 -1.02
N TYR A 174 -13.56 -24.37 -2.24
CA TYR A 174 -12.24 -24.99 -2.45
C TYR A 174 -11.14 -24.03 -2.93
N ALA A 175 -11.48 -22.86 -3.48
CA ALA A 175 -10.47 -21.96 -4.05
C ALA A 175 -9.48 -21.44 -3.00
N TRP A 176 -9.93 -21.13 -1.79
CA TRP A 176 -9.03 -20.60 -0.75
C TRP A 176 -8.02 -21.65 -0.26
N PRO A 177 -8.42 -22.87 0.15
CA PRO A 177 -7.47 -23.92 0.51
C PRO A 177 -6.47 -24.23 -0.61
N ALA A 178 -6.93 -24.34 -1.86
CA ALA A 178 -6.06 -24.62 -3.02
C ALA A 178 -5.07 -23.47 -3.29
N PHE A 179 -5.53 -22.22 -3.21
CA PHE A 179 -4.66 -21.06 -3.38
C PHE A 179 -3.61 -20.97 -2.27
N ALA A 180 -4.01 -21.24 -1.02
CA ALA A 180 -3.11 -21.20 0.12
C ALA A 180 -2.05 -22.30 0.04
N SER A 181 -2.44 -23.54 -0.27
CA SER A 181 -1.53 -24.68 -0.37
C SER A 181 -0.52 -24.49 -1.50
N LEU A 182 -0.96 -24.06 -2.68
CA LEU A 182 -0.09 -23.79 -3.81
C LEU A 182 0.89 -22.65 -3.51
N SER A 183 0.40 -21.55 -2.94
CA SER A 183 1.25 -20.40 -2.60
C SER A 183 2.37 -20.78 -1.63
N TRP A 184 2.05 -21.55 -0.59
CA TRP A 184 3.05 -22.02 0.37
C TRP A 184 4.00 -23.05 -0.24
N ALA A 185 3.50 -24.02 -1.00
CA ALA A 185 4.33 -24.98 -1.70
C ALA A 185 5.36 -24.29 -2.61
N SER A 186 4.94 -23.28 -3.37
CA SER A 186 5.83 -22.47 -4.21
C SER A 186 6.87 -21.71 -3.39
N VAL A 187 6.48 -21.07 -2.28
CA VAL A 187 7.44 -20.36 -1.41
C VAL A 187 8.48 -21.32 -0.83
N MET A 188 8.07 -22.50 -0.35
CA MET A 188 9.00 -23.50 0.19
C MET A 188 9.97 -24.01 -0.90
N LEU A 189 9.46 -24.27 -2.10
CA LEU A 189 10.28 -24.75 -3.22
C LEU A 189 11.31 -23.70 -3.65
N ILE A 190 10.88 -22.45 -3.84
CA ILE A 190 11.80 -21.36 -4.22
C ILE A 190 12.80 -21.10 -3.10
N PHE A 191 12.40 -21.12 -1.84
CA PHE A 191 13.34 -20.95 -0.72
C PHE A 191 14.43 -22.03 -0.70
N ARG A 192 14.11 -23.27 -1.09
CA ARG A 192 15.07 -24.38 -1.10
C ARG A 192 16.14 -24.25 -2.19
N TYR A 193 15.75 -23.79 -3.38
CA TYR A 193 16.60 -23.81 -4.59
C TYR A 193 17.10 -22.42 -5.03
N HIS A 194 16.31 -21.37 -4.82
CA HIS A 194 16.59 -19.99 -5.23
C HIS A 194 16.18 -18.97 -4.15
N PRO A 195 16.70 -19.07 -2.91
CA PRO A 195 16.31 -18.18 -1.81
C PRO A 195 16.58 -16.71 -2.12
N GLU A 196 17.58 -16.40 -2.94
CA GLU A 196 17.96 -15.05 -3.34
C GLU A 196 16.88 -14.29 -4.09
N GLU A 197 16.02 -14.99 -4.82
CA GLU A 197 14.92 -14.43 -5.62
C GLU A 197 13.70 -14.10 -4.77
N LEU A 198 13.60 -14.67 -3.56
CA LEU A 198 12.53 -14.30 -2.64
C LEU A 198 12.69 -12.87 -2.16
N GLN A 199 11.54 -12.23 -1.98
CA GLN A 199 11.47 -10.89 -1.42
C GLN A 199 12.21 -10.86 -0.06
N SER A 200 13.08 -9.87 0.10
CA SER A 200 14.06 -9.83 1.20
C SER A 200 13.50 -10.04 2.62
N SER A 201 12.30 -9.56 2.93
CA SER A 201 11.69 -9.79 4.25
C SER A 201 11.18 -11.22 4.40
N LEU A 202 10.54 -11.80 3.38
CA LEU A 202 10.13 -13.20 3.41
C LEU A 202 11.35 -14.12 3.55
N ARG A 203 12.40 -13.89 2.75
CA ARG A 203 13.66 -14.63 2.86
C ARG A 203 14.26 -14.57 4.26
N SER A 204 14.31 -13.38 4.86
CA SER A 204 14.84 -13.21 6.22
C SER A 204 14.05 -14.02 7.25
N SER A 205 12.72 -14.01 7.18
CA SER A 205 11.88 -14.81 8.07
C SER A 205 12.08 -16.31 7.85
N MET A 206 12.15 -16.74 6.59
CA MET A 206 12.36 -18.15 6.23
C MET A 206 13.73 -18.67 6.70
N THR A 207 14.79 -17.88 6.53
CA THR A 207 16.13 -18.21 7.05
C THR A 207 16.11 -18.37 8.57
N TYR A 208 15.53 -17.41 9.29
CA TYR A 208 15.44 -17.46 10.75
C TYR A 208 14.68 -18.69 11.25
N ILE A 209 13.60 -19.07 10.58
CA ILE A 209 12.73 -20.18 10.99
C ILE A 209 13.32 -21.54 10.61
N TYR A 210 13.82 -21.69 9.38
CA TYR A 210 14.11 -23.01 8.80
C TYR A 210 15.58 -23.30 8.54
N LYS A 211 16.43 -22.27 8.47
CA LYS A 211 17.87 -22.47 8.30
C LYS A 211 18.58 -22.41 9.64
N ASP A 212 18.37 -21.33 10.37
CA ASP A 212 19.03 -21.06 11.66
C ASP A 212 18.61 -22.08 12.72
N CYS A 213 17.43 -22.72 12.60
CA CYS A 213 17.00 -23.77 13.53
C CYS A 213 17.89 -25.04 13.53
N ASN A 214 18.71 -25.24 12.50
CA ASN A 214 19.61 -26.40 12.41
C ASN A 214 20.99 -26.13 13.02
N GLU A 215 21.26 -24.91 13.49
CA GLU A 215 22.56 -24.49 14.02
C GLU A 215 22.43 -24.17 15.52
N PHE A 216 22.76 -25.13 16.40
CA PHE A 216 22.75 -24.94 17.85
C PHE A 216 23.92 -25.67 18.54
N ASP A 217 24.53 -25.03 19.52
CA ASP A 217 25.67 -25.54 20.31
C ASP A 217 25.42 -25.49 21.83
N SER A 218 24.32 -24.87 22.28
CA SER A 218 23.98 -24.67 23.68
C SER A 218 22.47 -24.58 23.92
N LEU A 219 22.03 -24.83 25.16
CA LEU A 219 20.62 -24.65 25.56
C LEU A 219 20.12 -23.21 25.37
N ARG A 220 21.02 -22.23 25.47
CA ARG A 220 20.73 -20.84 25.16
C ARG A 220 20.38 -20.66 23.69
N ASN A 221 21.16 -21.30 22.81
CA ASN A 221 20.95 -21.20 21.37
C ASN A 221 19.78 -22.04 20.87
N LEU A 222 19.44 -23.09 21.61
CA LEU A 222 18.27 -23.92 21.37
C LEU A 222 16.94 -23.27 21.83
N LEU A 223 16.92 -22.58 22.97
CA LEU A 223 15.66 -22.15 23.63
C LEU A 223 15.43 -20.64 23.70
N TRP A 224 16.46 -19.80 23.51
CA TRP A 224 16.34 -18.35 23.74
C TRP A 224 16.83 -17.48 22.59
N HIS A 225 18.02 -17.74 22.03
CA HIS A 225 18.62 -16.88 21.02
C HIS A 225 19.26 -17.67 19.89
N ASN A 226 18.83 -17.47 18.64
CA ASN A 226 19.45 -18.18 17.50
C ASN A 226 20.95 -17.84 17.28
N LYS A 227 21.54 -16.88 18.00
CA LYS A 227 22.95 -16.47 17.94
C LYS A 227 23.49 -15.96 19.28
#